data_AF-A0A535RX80-F1
#
_entry.id   AF-A0A535RX80-F1
#
_cell.length_a   1.000
_cell.length_b   1.000
_cell.length_c   1.000
_cell.angle_alpha   90.00
_cell.angle_beta   90.00
_cell.angle_gamma   90.00
#
_symmetry.space_group_name_H-M   'P 1'
#
loop_
_entity.id
_entity.type
_entity.pdbx_description
1 polymer ?
#
loop_
_entity_poly.entity_id
_entity_poly.type
_entity_poly.pdbx_seq_one_letter_code
_entity_poly.pdbx_strand_id
1 'polypeptide(L)'
;MTTFRHVQLSSERNAAGFLALLSLERLPPLLQRRARERLWSRHVFVYVTPPRQLVRQALRGYPEEVRRLAGTVAFYRNDDRSGGGYWRDRNEIWLAAGVETYERYLQARASARHELFHHLARAHPSYREDEDAGWPRLARALEEAKPLAREHPRYADWIERSFLPQRDHANVVEYFADIPTNFPDLAELPAPIAEHFAPLISGGPLSAPARRGQPNVADLDVFQRLIAP
;
A
#
# COMPACT_ATOMS: atom_id res chain seq x y z
N MET A 1 20.80 -4.81 12.21
CA MET A 1 20.48 -5.34 10.87
C MET A 1 19.34 -6.33 11.01
N THR A 2 18.19 -6.06 10.40
CA THR A 2 17.10 -7.05 10.34
C THR A 2 17.48 -8.09 9.29
N THR A 3 17.76 -9.32 9.72
CA THR A 3 18.08 -10.43 8.82
C THR A 3 16.78 -11.08 8.35
N PHE A 4 16.29 -10.68 7.17
CA PHE A 4 15.18 -11.38 6.53
C PHE A 4 15.66 -12.68 5.91
N ARG A 5 14.93 -13.77 6.12
CA ARG A 5 15.16 -15.01 5.38
C ARG A 5 14.18 -15.06 4.21
N HIS A 6 14.73 -15.11 3.01
CA HIS A 6 13.94 -15.21 1.79
C HIS A 6 13.17 -16.54 1.74
N VAL A 7 11.89 -16.48 1.38
CA VAL A 7 11.01 -17.64 1.19
C VAL A 7 10.60 -17.74 -0.26
N GLN A 8 10.96 -18.85 -0.90
CA GLN A 8 10.52 -19.19 -2.23
C GLN A 8 10.19 -20.68 -2.31
N LEU A 9 8.99 -21.00 -2.79
CA LEU A 9 8.58 -22.37 -3.06
C LEU A 9 8.90 -22.73 -4.52
N SER A 10 9.14 -24.00 -4.81
CA SER A 10 9.16 -24.49 -6.20
C SER A 10 7.79 -24.30 -6.84
N SER A 11 7.75 -24.16 -8.17
CA SER A 11 6.48 -23.96 -8.91
C SER A 11 5.46 -25.06 -8.63
N GLU A 12 5.90 -26.31 -8.57
CA GLU A 12 5.05 -27.47 -8.26
C GLU A 12 4.46 -27.41 -6.85
N ARG A 13 5.32 -27.13 -5.85
CA ARG A 13 4.89 -27.00 -4.46
C ARG A 13 3.94 -25.81 -4.30
N ASN A 14 4.18 -24.73 -5.02
CA ASN A 14 3.33 -23.55 -4.97
C ASN A 14 1.97 -23.81 -5.63
N ALA A 15 1.91 -24.56 -6.73
CA ALA A 15 0.66 -24.94 -7.38
C ALA A 15 -0.21 -25.85 -6.49
N ALA A 16 0.40 -26.88 -5.89
CA ALA A 16 -0.28 -27.74 -4.92
C ALA A 16 -0.72 -26.95 -3.67
N GLY A 17 0.16 -26.06 -3.21
CA GLY A 17 -0.07 -25.11 -2.14
C GLY A 17 -1.27 -24.20 -2.34
N PHE A 18 -1.40 -23.64 -3.54
CA PHE A 18 -2.52 -22.79 -3.91
C PHE A 18 -3.85 -23.53 -3.82
N LEU A 19 -3.91 -24.78 -4.32
CA LEU A 19 -5.11 -25.61 -4.20
C LEU A 19 -5.45 -25.91 -2.72
N ALA A 20 -4.44 -26.20 -1.90
CA ALA A 20 -4.62 -26.40 -0.46
C ALA A 20 -5.14 -25.13 0.23
N LEU A 21 -4.63 -23.95 -0.14
CA LEU A 21 -5.09 -22.66 0.36
C LEU A 21 -6.56 -22.42 -0.02
N LEU A 22 -6.95 -22.70 -1.28
CA LEU A 22 -8.35 -22.58 -1.72
C LEU A 22 -9.30 -23.49 -0.92
N SER A 23 -8.87 -24.71 -0.58
CA SER A 23 -9.66 -25.60 0.28
C SER A 23 -9.77 -25.06 1.71
N LEU A 24 -8.70 -24.45 2.24
CA LEU A 24 -8.72 -23.79 3.55
C LEU A 24 -9.68 -22.59 3.59
N GLU A 25 -9.79 -21.82 2.50
CA GLU A 25 -10.73 -20.68 2.38
C GLU A 25 -12.20 -21.11 2.42
N ARG A 26 -12.51 -22.39 2.18
CA ARG A 26 -13.89 -22.93 2.23
C ARG A 26 -14.30 -23.43 3.62
N LEU A 27 -13.39 -23.45 4.59
CA LEU A 27 -13.68 -23.89 5.95
C LEU A 27 -14.58 -22.88 6.68
N PRO A 28 -15.41 -23.33 7.65
CA PRO A 28 -16.09 -22.43 8.58
C PRO A 28 -15.10 -21.50 9.29
N PRO A 29 -15.46 -20.23 9.61
CA PRO A 29 -14.51 -19.21 10.06
C PRO A 29 -13.61 -19.62 11.24
N LEU A 30 -14.16 -20.32 12.23
CA LEU A 30 -13.39 -20.77 13.40
C LEU A 30 -12.35 -21.85 13.04
N LEU A 31 -12.73 -22.80 12.18
CA LEU A 31 -11.83 -23.86 11.72
C LEU A 31 -10.75 -23.30 10.80
N GLN A 32 -11.12 -22.36 9.93
CA GLN A 32 -10.19 -21.62 9.10
C GLN A 32 -9.14 -20.90 9.97
N ARG A 33 -9.57 -20.12 10.96
CA ARG A 33 -8.66 -19.40 11.88
C ARG A 33 -7.70 -20.35 12.59
N ARG A 34 -8.20 -21.47 13.13
CA ARG A 34 -7.37 -22.49 13.81
C ARG A 34 -6.37 -23.14 12.85
N ALA A 35 -6.78 -23.46 11.63
CA ALA A 35 -5.90 -24.04 10.62
C ALA A 35 -4.76 -23.08 10.26
N ARG A 36 -5.07 -21.80 10.04
CA ARG A 36 -4.06 -20.76 9.76
C ARG A 36 -3.08 -20.56 10.90
N GLU A 37 -3.56 -20.48 12.14
CA GLU A 37 -2.68 -20.37 13.32
C GLU A 37 -1.76 -21.59 13.45
N ARG A 38 -2.25 -22.80 13.13
CA ARG A 38 -1.43 -24.01 13.13
C ARG A 38 -0.38 -24.03 12.02
N LEU A 39 -0.70 -23.54 10.83
CA LEU A 39 0.26 -23.40 9.74
C LEU A 39 1.35 -22.39 10.12
N TRP A 40 0.95 -21.23 10.67
CA TRP A 40 1.87 -20.19 11.10
C TRP A 40 2.79 -20.64 12.25
N SER A 41 2.25 -21.19 13.34
CA SER A 41 3.06 -21.65 14.49
C SER A 41 4.13 -22.68 14.11
N ARG A 42 3.90 -23.44 13.03
CA ARG A 42 4.85 -24.41 12.48
C ARG A 42 5.72 -23.86 11.34
N HIS A 43 5.60 -22.58 11.01
CA HIS A 43 6.26 -21.91 9.88
C HIS A 43 6.05 -22.67 8.55
N VAL A 44 4.83 -23.16 8.33
CA VAL A 44 4.45 -23.89 7.11
C VAL A 44 3.80 -22.92 6.13
N PHE A 45 4.59 -22.44 5.17
CA PHE A 45 4.11 -21.66 4.03
C PHE A 45 3.57 -22.63 2.97
N VAL A 46 2.24 -22.81 2.97
CA VAL A 46 1.59 -23.69 1.99
C VAL A 46 1.60 -23.07 0.60
N TYR A 47 1.45 -21.75 0.50
CA TYR A 47 1.46 -20.99 -0.73
C TYR A 47 2.18 -19.66 -0.52
N VAL A 48 2.98 -19.25 -1.49
CA VAL A 48 3.64 -17.94 -1.54
C VAL A 48 3.50 -17.42 -2.95
N THR A 49 2.71 -16.36 -3.19
CA THR A 49 2.61 -15.78 -4.54
C THR A 49 4.00 -15.36 -5.01
N PRO A 50 4.46 -15.82 -6.19
CA PRO A 50 5.76 -15.42 -6.70
C PRO A 50 5.86 -13.89 -6.81
N PRO A 51 6.97 -13.24 -6.40
CA PRO A 51 7.09 -11.78 -6.36
C PRO A 51 6.62 -11.07 -7.63
N ARG A 52 7.11 -11.50 -8.79
CA ARG A 52 6.73 -10.91 -10.09
C ARG A 52 5.25 -11.08 -10.42
N GLN A 53 4.64 -12.17 -9.99
CA GLN A 53 3.20 -12.38 -10.16
C GLN A 53 2.42 -11.46 -9.22
N LEU A 54 2.85 -11.33 -7.97
CA LEU A 54 2.22 -10.48 -6.97
C LEU A 54 2.24 -9.01 -7.38
N VAL A 55 3.38 -8.48 -7.83
CA VAL A 55 3.52 -7.11 -8.34
C VAL A 55 2.57 -6.86 -9.52
N ARG A 56 2.52 -7.78 -10.50
CA ARG A 56 1.60 -7.67 -11.65
C ARG A 56 0.13 -7.67 -11.23
N GLN A 57 -0.24 -8.47 -10.24
CA GLN A 57 -1.61 -8.50 -9.72
C GLN A 57 -1.94 -7.25 -8.91
N ALA A 58 -1.02 -6.79 -8.04
CA ALA A 58 -1.15 -5.59 -7.23
C ALA A 58 -1.46 -4.36 -8.07
N LEU A 59 -0.73 -4.19 -9.17
CA LEU A 59 -0.84 -3.05 -10.09
C LEU A 59 -1.71 -3.30 -11.31
N ARG A 60 -2.52 -4.38 -11.32
CA ARG A 60 -3.50 -4.58 -12.39
C ARG A 60 -4.51 -3.42 -12.40
N GLY A 61 -4.63 -2.74 -13.54
CA GLY A 61 -5.52 -1.60 -13.74
C GLY A 61 -4.84 -0.23 -13.64
N TYR A 62 -3.60 -0.16 -13.13
CA TYR A 62 -2.85 1.09 -13.03
C TYR A 62 -2.14 1.44 -14.35
N PRO A 63 -1.74 2.72 -14.54
CA PRO A 63 -1.06 3.19 -15.74
C PRO A 63 0.19 2.37 -16.09
N GLU A 64 0.54 2.35 -17.38
CA GLU A 64 1.75 1.68 -17.86
C GLU A 64 3.02 2.24 -17.20
N GLU A 65 3.12 3.56 -17.06
CA GLU A 65 4.25 4.20 -16.42
C GLU A 65 4.42 3.74 -14.96
N VAL A 66 3.33 3.65 -14.20
CA VAL A 66 3.35 3.16 -12.82
C VAL A 66 3.85 1.72 -12.76
N ARG A 67 3.37 0.85 -13.66
CA ARG A 67 3.83 -0.54 -13.75
C ARG A 67 5.31 -0.64 -14.16
N ARG A 68 5.78 0.25 -15.04
CA ARG A 68 7.18 0.33 -15.47
C ARG A 68 8.09 0.75 -14.32
N LEU A 69 7.72 1.82 -13.60
CA LEU A 69 8.47 2.32 -12.44
C LEU A 69 8.48 1.32 -11.28
N ALA A 70 7.37 0.63 -11.03
CA ALA A 70 7.33 -0.47 -10.09
C ALA A 70 8.25 -1.65 -10.47
N GLY A 71 8.62 -1.78 -11.74
CA GLY A 71 9.60 -2.78 -12.19
C GLY A 71 11.04 -2.47 -11.80
N THR A 72 11.33 -1.29 -11.25
CA THR A 72 12.70 -0.88 -10.90
C THR A 72 13.09 -1.22 -9.46
N VAL A 73 12.14 -1.66 -8.62
CA VAL A 73 12.40 -2.09 -7.23
C VAL A 73 12.56 -3.60 -7.16
N ALA A 74 13.52 -4.07 -6.35
CA ALA A 74 13.64 -5.50 -6.08
C ALA A 74 12.55 -5.92 -5.09
N PHE A 75 11.82 -7.00 -5.38
CA PHE A 75 10.70 -7.44 -4.54
C PHE A 75 10.92 -8.86 -4.03
N TYR A 76 10.86 -9.04 -2.71
CA TYR A 76 11.15 -10.29 -2.02
C TYR A 76 10.01 -10.71 -1.10
N ARG A 77 9.97 -12.01 -0.79
CA ARG A 77 9.09 -12.58 0.23
C ARG A 77 9.94 -13.06 1.40
N ASN A 78 9.62 -12.68 2.63
CA ASN A 78 10.34 -13.09 3.84
C ASN A 78 9.49 -14.00 4.74
N ASP A 79 10.15 -14.74 5.63
CA ASP A 79 9.56 -15.68 6.59
C ASP A 79 8.95 -15.01 7.83
N ASP A 80 8.32 -13.85 7.65
CA ASP A 80 7.67 -13.11 8.74
C ASP A 80 6.13 -13.23 8.66
N ARG A 81 5.45 -12.79 9.73
CA ARG A 81 3.99 -12.74 9.88
C ARG A 81 3.42 -11.36 9.55
N SER A 82 4.10 -10.28 9.95
CA SER A 82 3.51 -8.94 9.98
C SER A 82 4.07 -8.05 8.88
N GLY A 83 3.22 -7.78 7.87
CA GLY A 83 3.38 -6.66 6.94
C GLY A 83 4.51 -6.80 5.92
N GLY A 84 4.92 -5.65 5.40
CA GLY A 84 6.06 -5.50 4.53
C GLY A 84 6.77 -4.20 4.85
N GLY A 85 7.78 -3.91 4.05
CA GLY A 85 8.41 -2.60 4.07
C GLY A 85 9.10 -2.30 2.75
N TYR A 86 9.22 -1.02 2.46
CA TYR A 86 10.12 -0.49 1.46
C TYR A 86 11.40 0.04 2.12
N TRP A 87 12.54 -0.55 1.77
CA TRP A 87 13.86 -0.10 2.20
C TRP A 87 14.49 0.78 1.13
N ARG A 88 14.27 2.08 1.26
CA ARG A 88 14.75 3.12 0.33
C ARG A 88 16.24 2.99 -0.02
N ASP A 89 17.10 2.83 0.97
CA ASP A 89 18.57 2.80 0.74
C ASP A 89 19.03 1.61 -0.09
N ARG A 90 18.25 0.53 -0.11
CA ARG A 90 18.53 -0.69 -0.87
C ARG A 90 17.70 -0.80 -2.14
N ASN A 91 16.66 0.02 -2.28
CA ASN A 91 15.64 -0.09 -3.30
C ASN A 91 15.02 -1.50 -3.33
N GLU A 92 14.61 -1.97 -2.15
CA GLU A 92 14.05 -3.30 -1.93
C GLU A 92 12.70 -3.21 -1.23
N ILE A 93 11.76 -4.05 -1.64
CA ILE A 93 10.55 -4.35 -0.90
C ILE A 93 10.66 -5.78 -0.36
N TRP A 94 10.44 -5.93 0.94
CA TRP A 94 10.30 -7.25 1.56
C TRP A 94 8.89 -7.34 2.15
N LEU A 95 8.12 -8.32 1.67
CA LEU A 95 6.75 -8.53 2.13
C LEU A 95 6.60 -9.92 2.73
N ALA A 96 5.99 -10.01 3.91
CA ALA A 96 5.83 -11.25 4.66
C ALA A 96 5.05 -12.31 3.87
N ALA A 97 5.64 -13.51 3.75
CA ALA A 97 4.97 -14.70 3.24
C ALA A 97 3.86 -15.19 4.19
N GLY A 98 3.95 -14.85 5.48
CA GLY A 98 2.92 -15.14 6.47
C GLY A 98 1.58 -14.48 6.17
N VAL A 99 1.53 -13.37 5.43
CA VAL A 99 0.26 -12.69 5.07
C VAL A 99 -0.68 -13.61 4.31
N GLU A 100 -0.19 -14.45 3.38
CA GLU A 100 -1.05 -15.37 2.62
C GLU A 100 -1.42 -16.62 3.44
N THR A 101 -0.55 -16.98 4.38
CA THR A 101 -0.74 -18.14 5.25
C THR A 101 -1.71 -17.81 6.39
N TYR A 102 -1.70 -16.58 6.90
CA TYR A 102 -2.43 -16.15 8.07
C TYR A 102 -3.62 -15.22 7.75
N GLU A 103 -3.58 -14.46 6.67
CA GLU A 103 -4.64 -13.54 6.25
C GLU A 103 -5.30 -14.00 4.94
N ARG A 104 -6.34 -13.26 4.52
CA ARG A 104 -7.06 -13.56 3.28
C ARG A 104 -6.10 -13.44 2.09
N TYR A 105 -6.28 -14.30 1.08
CA TYR A 105 -5.51 -14.26 -0.18
C TYR A 105 -5.40 -12.85 -0.80
N LEU A 106 -6.44 -12.02 -0.67
CA LEU A 106 -6.46 -10.66 -1.20
C LEU A 106 -5.57 -9.67 -0.43
N GLN A 107 -5.21 -9.98 0.82
CA GLN A 107 -4.43 -9.08 1.67
C GLN A 107 -3.02 -8.89 1.13
N ALA A 108 -2.33 -9.97 0.72
CA ALA A 108 -0.97 -9.86 0.21
C ALA A 108 -0.87 -8.97 -1.03
N ARG A 109 -1.92 -8.94 -1.85
CA ARG A 109 -2.03 -8.03 -3.00
C ARG A 109 -2.14 -6.58 -2.56
N ALA A 110 -2.97 -6.29 -1.55
CA ALA A 110 -3.13 -4.94 -1.01
C ALA A 110 -1.83 -4.46 -0.33
N SER A 111 -1.21 -5.29 0.50
CA SER A 111 0.08 -4.95 1.13
C SER A 111 1.18 -4.76 0.09
N ALA A 112 1.28 -5.63 -0.93
CA ALA A 112 2.24 -5.44 -2.01
C ALA A 112 2.03 -4.13 -2.76
N ARG A 113 0.76 -3.76 -3.00
CA ARG A 113 0.42 -2.48 -3.63
C ARG A 113 0.86 -1.30 -2.77
N HIS A 114 0.56 -1.33 -1.48
CA HIS A 114 0.95 -0.30 -0.53
C HIS A 114 2.48 -0.08 -0.54
N GLU A 115 3.27 -1.15 -0.39
CA GLU A 115 4.74 -1.04 -0.45
C GLU A 115 5.25 -0.54 -1.80
N LEU A 116 4.59 -0.91 -2.90
CA LEU A 116 4.94 -0.40 -4.23
C LEU A 116 4.69 1.11 -4.35
N PHE A 117 3.68 1.65 -3.67
CA PHE A 117 3.43 3.10 -3.67
C PHE A 117 4.42 3.88 -2.82
N HIS A 118 4.96 3.30 -1.75
CA HIS A 118 6.15 3.86 -1.07
C HIS A 118 7.34 4.01 -2.03
N HIS A 119 7.59 3.00 -2.87
CA HIS A 119 8.61 3.11 -3.92
C HIS A 119 8.25 4.15 -4.99
N LEU A 120 6.98 4.19 -5.43
CA LEU A 120 6.55 5.10 -6.50
C LEU A 120 6.63 6.58 -6.11
N ALA A 121 6.48 6.92 -4.83
CA ALA A 121 6.76 8.26 -4.31
C ALA A 121 8.16 8.75 -4.74
N ARG A 122 9.17 7.87 -4.67
CA ARG A 122 10.57 8.16 -5.07
C ARG A 122 10.84 7.97 -6.54
N ALA A 123 10.20 6.98 -7.17
CA ALA A 123 10.51 6.58 -8.53
C ALA A 123 9.88 7.51 -9.57
N HIS A 124 8.72 8.10 -9.25
CA HIS A 124 8.03 9.01 -10.14
C HIS A 124 8.61 10.43 -9.98
N PRO A 125 9.17 11.05 -11.04
CA PRO A 125 9.94 12.29 -10.93
C PRO A 125 9.22 13.42 -10.17
N SER A 126 7.95 13.64 -10.48
CA SER A 126 7.19 14.73 -9.87
C SER A 126 6.84 14.52 -8.40
N TYR A 127 6.63 13.28 -7.97
CA TYR A 127 6.37 12.98 -6.56
C TYR A 127 7.67 12.92 -5.77
N ARG A 128 8.77 12.53 -6.40
CA ARG A 128 10.10 12.61 -5.78
C ARG A 128 10.45 14.04 -5.44
N GLU A 129 10.25 14.97 -6.37
CA GLU A 129 10.44 16.40 -6.13
C GLU A 129 9.53 16.92 -5.01
N ASP A 130 8.27 16.47 -4.97
CA ASP A 130 7.33 16.85 -3.92
C ASP A 130 7.77 16.31 -2.55
N GLU A 131 8.12 15.03 -2.45
CA GLU A 131 8.62 14.41 -1.22
C GLU A 131 9.93 15.06 -0.74
N ASP A 132 10.91 15.27 -1.65
CA ASP A 132 12.18 15.92 -1.32
C ASP A 132 11.97 17.35 -0.79
N ALA A 133 10.87 18.01 -1.17
CA ALA A 133 10.48 19.34 -0.69
C ALA A 133 9.53 19.33 0.52
N GLY A 134 9.19 18.16 1.09
CA GLY A 134 8.27 18.06 2.23
C GLY A 134 6.79 18.07 1.86
N TRP A 135 6.45 17.52 0.69
CA TRP A 135 5.08 17.32 0.19
C TRP A 135 4.21 18.58 -0.01
N PRO A 136 4.72 19.70 -0.55
CA PRO A 136 3.95 20.94 -0.65
C PRO A 136 2.79 20.89 -1.66
N ARG A 137 2.85 20.09 -2.74
CA ARG A 137 1.69 19.88 -3.62
C ARG A 137 0.61 19.06 -2.93
N LEU A 138 0.99 18.02 -2.18
CA LEU A 138 0.04 17.26 -1.38
C LEU A 138 -0.58 18.13 -0.28
N ALA A 139 0.21 18.94 0.42
CA ALA A 139 -0.30 19.90 1.41
C ALA A 139 -1.39 20.80 0.82
N ARG A 140 -1.18 21.32 -0.39
CA ARG A 140 -2.19 22.08 -1.15
C ARG A 140 -3.50 21.30 -1.31
N ALA A 141 -3.37 20.07 -1.81
CA ALA A 141 -4.50 19.22 -2.13
C ALA A 141 -5.31 18.90 -0.86
N LEU A 142 -4.62 18.64 0.26
CA LEU A 142 -5.27 18.38 1.54
C LEU A 142 -5.99 19.63 2.09
N GLU A 143 -5.37 20.81 2.01
CA GLU A 143 -6.02 22.07 2.40
C GLU A 143 -7.30 22.34 1.60
N GLU A 144 -7.25 22.16 0.27
CA GLU A 144 -8.38 22.36 -0.63
C GLU A 144 -9.46 21.29 -0.47
N ALA A 145 -9.06 20.05 -0.17
CA ALA A 145 -9.97 18.93 0.01
C ALA A 145 -10.65 18.91 1.38
N LYS A 146 -10.05 19.50 2.42
CA LYS A 146 -10.59 19.49 3.78
C LYS A 146 -12.07 19.89 3.88
N PRO A 147 -12.54 21.02 3.31
CA PRO A 147 -13.95 21.37 3.38
C PRO A 147 -14.87 20.41 2.61
N LEU A 148 -14.32 19.63 1.67
CA LEU A 148 -15.05 18.68 0.82
C LEU A 148 -15.05 17.25 1.39
N ALA A 149 -14.25 16.95 2.40
CA ALA A 149 -14.01 15.59 2.88
C ALA A 149 -15.32 14.85 3.23
N ARG A 150 -16.26 15.55 3.89
CA ARG A 150 -17.56 14.98 4.31
C ARG A 150 -18.52 14.72 3.15
N GLU A 151 -18.31 15.32 1.98
CA GLU A 151 -19.09 15.04 0.76
C GLU A 151 -18.68 13.69 0.14
N HIS A 152 -17.53 13.14 0.56
CA HIS A 152 -17.00 11.84 0.15
C HIS A 152 -17.01 10.87 1.34
N PRO A 153 -18.17 10.26 1.69
CA PRO A 153 -18.34 9.53 2.94
C PRO A 153 -17.38 8.35 3.10
N ARG A 154 -17.05 7.63 2.02
CA ARG A 154 -16.07 6.53 2.09
C ARG A 154 -14.68 7.02 2.48
N TYR A 155 -14.25 8.17 1.94
CA TYR A 155 -12.97 8.79 2.28
C TYR A 155 -12.98 9.29 3.72
N ALA A 156 -14.00 10.06 4.13
CA ALA A 156 -14.12 10.57 5.50
C ALA A 156 -14.16 9.43 6.54
N ASP A 157 -15.00 8.42 6.33
CA ASP A 157 -15.10 7.26 7.23
C ASP A 157 -13.77 6.50 7.32
N TRP A 158 -13.04 6.36 6.21
CA TRP A 158 -11.73 5.73 6.22
C TRP A 158 -10.74 6.55 7.05
N ILE A 159 -10.69 7.87 6.88
CA ILE A 159 -9.82 8.74 7.68
C ILE A 159 -10.10 8.59 9.17
N GLU A 160 -11.36 8.75 9.58
CA GLU A 160 -11.74 8.78 11.00
C GLU A 160 -11.64 7.42 11.67
N ARG A 161 -12.07 6.35 10.97
CA ARG A 161 -12.25 5.03 11.59
C ARG A 161 -11.09 4.08 11.34
N SER A 162 -10.27 4.35 10.33
CA SER A 162 -9.21 3.43 9.90
C SER A 162 -7.84 4.07 9.86
N PHE A 163 -7.69 5.27 9.30
CA PHE A 163 -6.37 5.88 9.12
C PHE A 163 -5.86 6.58 10.39
N LEU A 164 -6.55 7.61 10.88
CA LEU A 164 -6.15 8.35 12.10
C LEU A 164 -5.97 7.47 13.36
N PRO A 165 -6.77 6.42 13.61
CA PRO A 165 -6.55 5.54 14.75
C PRO A 165 -5.20 4.81 14.77
N GLN A 166 -4.46 4.80 13.65
CA GLN A 166 -3.11 4.22 13.55
C GLN A 166 -2.02 5.10 14.19
N ARG A 167 -2.35 6.30 14.67
CA ARG A 167 -1.45 7.20 15.42
C ARG A 167 -0.21 7.58 14.61
N ASP A 168 0.98 7.16 15.00
CA ASP A 168 2.25 7.53 14.34
C ASP A 168 2.34 6.98 12.91
N HIS A 169 1.57 5.93 12.60
CA HIS A 169 1.42 5.41 11.24
C HIS A 169 0.41 6.22 10.40
N ALA A 170 -0.40 7.10 11.01
CA ALA A 170 -1.24 8.05 10.29
C ALA A 170 -0.42 9.29 9.87
N ASN A 171 0.63 9.06 9.08
CA ASN A 171 1.56 10.09 8.60
C ASN A 171 1.47 10.26 7.07
N VAL A 172 2.10 11.31 6.53
CA VAL A 172 1.98 11.67 5.10
C VAL A 172 2.53 10.60 4.15
N VAL A 173 3.57 9.87 4.55
CA VAL A 173 4.19 8.82 3.73
C VAL A 173 3.24 7.63 3.62
N GLU A 174 2.66 7.20 4.74
CA GLU A 174 1.65 6.12 4.75
C GLU A 174 0.37 6.53 4.03
N TYR A 175 -0.08 7.77 4.20
CA TYR A 175 -1.22 8.30 3.47
C TYR A 175 -1.01 8.25 1.95
N PHE A 176 0.18 8.65 1.50
CA PHE A 176 0.52 8.60 0.08
C PHE A 176 0.45 7.19 -0.49
N ALA A 177 0.92 6.18 0.25
CA ALA A 177 0.84 4.78 -0.16
C ALA A 177 -0.59 4.22 -0.08
N ASP A 178 -1.37 4.67 0.91
CA ASP A 178 -2.70 4.17 1.17
C ASP A 178 -3.76 4.71 0.21
N ILE A 179 -3.67 5.96 -0.25
CA ILE A 179 -4.68 6.52 -1.15
C ILE A 179 -4.84 5.68 -2.42
N PRO A 180 -3.81 5.48 -3.26
CA PRO A 180 -3.96 4.64 -4.44
C PRO A 180 -4.20 3.18 -4.06
N THR A 181 -3.86 2.72 -2.85
CA THR A 181 -4.12 1.35 -2.41
C THR A 181 -5.60 1.10 -2.12
N ASN A 182 -6.23 2.00 -1.37
CA ASN A 182 -7.60 1.89 -0.88
C ASN A 182 -8.62 2.52 -1.84
N PHE A 183 -8.23 3.54 -2.59
CA PHE A 183 -9.09 4.30 -3.51
C PHE A 183 -8.56 4.22 -4.96
N PRO A 184 -8.63 3.04 -5.60
CA PRO A 184 -8.23 2.89 -7.00
C PRO A 184 -9.19 3.57 -7.99
N ASP A 185 -10.35 4.04 -7.53
CA ASP A 185 -11.28 4.87 -8.29
C ASP A 185 -11.23 6.32 -7.75
N LEU A 186 -10.87 7.25 -8.63
CA LEU A 186 -10.72 8.67 -8.31
C LEU A 186 -12.03 9.34 -7.92
N ALA A 187 -13.18 8.84 -8.38
CA ALA A 187 -14.48 9.42 -8.05
C ALA A 187 -14.82 9.31 -6.55
N GLU A 188 -14.12 8.43 -5.83
CA GLU A 188 -14.31 8.20 -4.40
C GLU A 188 -13.55 9.19 -3.52
N LEU A 189 -12.69 10.03 -4.12
CA LEU A 189 -11.84 10.99 -3.44
C LEU A 189 -12.35 12.42 -3.64
N PRO A 190 -12.17 13.33 -2.66
CA PRO A 190 -12.33 14.77 -2.88
C PRO A 190 -11.50 15.24 -4.08
N ALA A 191 -12.07 16.08 -4.93
CA ALA A 191 -11.46 16.46 -6.21
C ALA A 191 -9.98 16.90 -6.12
N PRO A 192 -9.55 17.74 -5.14
CA PRO A 192 -8.13 18.10 -5.04
C PRO A 192 -7.20 16.92 -4.72
N ILE A 193 -7.65 15.94 -3.94
CA ILE A 193 -6.90 14.70 -3.67
C ILE A 193 -6.90 13.84 -4.94
N ALA A 194 -8.05 13.68 -5.59
CA ALA A 194 -8.17 12.94 -6.84
C ALA A 194 -7.20 13.48 -7.91
N GLU A 195 -7.12 14.80 -8.08
CA GLU A 195 -6.17 15.47 -8.98
C GLU A 195 -4.71 15.22 -8.59
N HIS A 196 -4.38 15.27 -7.30
CA HIS A 196 -3.02 14.98 -6.82
C HIS A 196 -2.58 13.56 -7.15
N PHE A 197 -3.46 12.56 -7.05
CA PHE A 197 -3.14 11.15 -7.31
C PHE A 197 -3.48 10.68 -8.74
N ALA A 198 -4.07 11.52 -9.58
CA ALA A 198 -4.46 11.16 -10.94
C ALA A 198 -3.30 10.61 -11.80
N PRO A 199 -2.06 11.15 -11.75
CA PRO A 199 -0.92 10.56 -12.46
C PRO A 199 -0.65 9.10 -12.09
N LEU A 200 -0.85 8.74 -10.81
CA LEU A 200 -0.62 7.39 -10.32
C LEU A 200 -1.80 6.45 -10.56
N ILE A 201 -3.03 6.93 -10.50
CA ILE A 201 -4.23 6.08 -10.53
C ILE A 201 -4.79 5.94 -11.95
N SER A 202 -4.90 7.05 -12.69
CA SER A 202 -5.52 7.09 -14.03
C SER A 202 -4.56 7.48 -15.15
N GLY A 203 -3.35 7.93 -14.82
CA GLY A 203 -2.39 8.49 -15.78
C GLY A 203 -2.77 9.91 -16.21
N GLY A 204 -3.59 10.59 -15.40
CA GLY A 204 -3.97 11.98 -15.61
C GLY A 204 -2.79 12.95 -15.43
N PRO A 205 -3.02 14.25 -15.71
CA PRO A 205 -1.99 15.27 -15.57
C PRO A 205 -1.58 15.45 -14.11
N LEU A 206 -0.37 15.97 -13.89
CA LEU A 206 0.08 16.41 -12.58
C LEU A 206 -0.80 17.53 -12.05
N SER A 207 -1.09 17.50 -10.75
CA SER A 207 -1.80 18.58 -10.09
C SER A 207 -1.01 19.88 -10.13
N ALA A 208 -1.73 20.99 -10.01
CA ALA A 208 -1.14 22.32 -10.00
C ALA A 208 -0.09 22.46 -8.88
N PRO A 209 0.94 23.31 -9.09
CA PRO A 209 2.08 23.43 -8.20
C PRO A 209 1.70 23.87 -6.79
N ALA A 210 2.65 23.67 -5.88
CA ALA A 210 2.63 24.20 -4.53
C ALA A 210 2.41 25.72 -4.47
N ARG A 211 1.80 26.20 -3.39
CA ARG A 211 1.65 27.62 -3.06
C ARG A 211 2.62 28.01 -1.95
N ARG A 212 3.05 29.28 -1.91
CA ARG A 212 3.85 29.74 -0.76
C ARG A 212 3.03 29.69 0.53
N GLY A 213 3.68 29.34 1.64
CA GLY A 213 3.10 29.38 2.97
C GLY A 213 2.31 28.15 3.39
N GLN A 214 2.39 27.05 2.62
CA GLN A 214 1.70 25.82 2.95
C GLN A 214 2.24 25.17 4.23
N PRO A 215 1.40 24.44 4.98
CA PRO A 215 1.82 23.67 6.13
C PRO A 215 2.82 22.60 5.73
N ASN A 216 3.81 22.38 6.59
CA ASN A 216 4.73 21.26 6.45
C ASN A 216 4.01 19.97 6.91
N VAL A 217 3.48 19.19 5.97
CA VAL A 217 2.78 17.94 6.26
C VAL A 217 3.73 16.78 6.61
N ALA A 218 5.05 16.98 6.59
CA ALA A 218 5.98 16.04 7.21
C ALA A 218 5.92 16.10 8.75
N ASP A 219 5.37 17.17 9.32
CA ASP A 219 5.00 17.23 10.74
C ASP A 219 3.70 16.44 10.95
N LEU A 220 3.77 15.41 11.79
CA LEU A 220 2.67 14.48 12.04
C LEU A 220 1.41 15.18 12.56
N ASP A 221 1.57 16.09 13.52
CA ASP A 221 0.46 16.78 14.16
C ASP A 221 -0.21 17.74 13.19
N VAL A 222 0.58 18.43 12.37
CA VAL A 222 0.08 19.30 11.30
C VAL A 222 -0.71 18.48 10.29
N PHE A 223 -0.16 17.37 9.83
CA PHE A 223 -0.80 16.49 8.86
C PHE A 223 -2.11 15.88 9.39
N GLN A 224 -2.13 15.31 10.59
CA GLN A 224 -3.33 14.71 11.18
C GLN A 224 -4.46 15.73 11.35
N ARG A 225 -4.15 16.96 11.76
CA ARG A 225 -5.15 18.05 11.83
C ARG A 225 -5.67 18.46 10.45
N LEU A 226 -4.83 18.32 9.42
CA LEU A 226 -5.19 18.73 8.06
C LEU A 226 -6.14 17.74 7.40
N ILE A 227 -5.94 16.43 7.61
CA ILE A 227 -6.77 15.39 7.00
C ILE A 227 -8.07 15.09 7.76
N ALA A 228 -8.16 15.47 9.03
CA ALA A 228 -9.37 15.26 9.84
C ALA A 228 -10.61 15.97 9.23
N PRO A 229 -11.72 15.24 8.93
CA PRO A 229 -12.91 15.76 8.25
C PRO A 229 -13.80 16.76 9.02
#